data_AF-A0A377NC85-F1
#
_entry.id   AF-A0A377NC85-F1
#
_cell.length_a   1.000
_cell.length_b   1.000
_cell.length_c   1.000
_cell.angle_alpha   90.00
_cell.angle_beta   90.00
_cell.angle_gamma   90.00
#
_symmetry.space_group_name_H-M   'P 1'
#
loop_
_entity.id
_entity.type
_entity.pdbx_description
1 polymer ?
#
loop_
_entity_poly.entity_id
_entity_poly.type
_entity_poly.pdbx_seq_one_letter_code
_entity_poly.pdbx_strand_id
1 'polypeptide(L)'
;MVRKIAKEWPRLPVLVLSMYNEPQVAMTVLNSGAQGFITKDQDPQTLLNAIHRVSQHQRYIDPSLAEAIIFSNGDTSEQYRYATLSQREKQILSMLTRGDSINAIAEALKISNKTVSTHKARMVEKMQFSSNAEMIRFGIKHNLS
;
A
#
# COMPACT_ATOMS: atom_id res chain seq x y z
N MET A 1 10.71 -5.21 5.52
CA MET A 1 12.18 -5.34 5.45
C MET A 1 12.84 -4.06 4.95
N VAL A 2 12.54 -3.60 3.72
CA VAL A 2 13.10 -2.35 3.14
C VAL A 2 13.04 -1.16 4.10
N ARG A 3 11.86 -0.90 4.70
CA ARG A 3 11.68 0.19 5.67
C ARG A 3 12.62 0.13 6.88
N LYS A 4 13.02 -1.07 7.32
CA LYS A 4 13.96 -1.25 8.43
C LYS A 4 15.38 -0.91 7.98
N ILE A 5 15.80 -1.44 6.81
CA ILE A 5 17.11 -1.16 6.19
C ILE A 5 17.28 0.34 5.94
N ALA A 6 16.28 0.99 5.33
CA ALA A 6 16.31 2.42 5.05
C ALA A 6 16.41 3.28 6.31
N LYS A 7 15.88 2.80 7.45
CA LYS A 7 15.97 3.48 8.75
C LYS A 7 17.34 3.27 9.42
N GLU A 8 17.89 2.07 9.36
CA GLU A 8 19.17 1.71 9.99
C GLU A 8 20.38 2.21 9.19
N TRP A 9 20.28 2.24 7.85
CA TRP A 9 21.33 2.71 6.95
C TRP A 9 20.79 3.69 5.89
N PRO A 10 20.56 4.97 6.25
CA PRO A 10 19.90 5.94 5.36
C PRO A 10 20.65 6.25 4.06
N ARG A 11 21.97 5.99 4.02
CA ARG A 11 22.82 6.23 2.85
C ARG A 11 22.98 5.01 1.94
N LEU A 12 22.52 3.84 2.38
CA LEU A 12 22.64 2.60 1.61
C LEU A 12 21.56 2.58 0.52
N PRO A 13 21.94 2.60 -0.77
CA PRO A 13 20.97 2.51 -1.84
C PRO A 13 20.41 1.08 -1.94
N VAL A 14 19.09 0.96 -2.02
CA VAL A 14 18.36 -0.31 -2.08
C VAL A 14 17.63 -0.42 -3.41
N LEU A 15 18.01 -1.42 -4.21
CA LEU A 15 17.29 -1.88 -5.39
C LEU A 15 16.55 -3.17 -5.04
N VAL A 16 15.25 -3.23 -5.34
CA VAL A 16 14.44 -4.42 -5.14
C VAL A 16 14.19 -5.13 -6.46
N LEU A 17 14.53 -6.41 -6.49
CA LEU A 17 14.27 -7.33 -7.60
C LEU A 17 13.08 -8.23 -7.24
N SER A 18 12.02 -8.20 -8.02
CA SER A 18 10.76 -8.91 -7.74
C SER A 18 10.26 -9.71 -8.94
N MET A 19 9.56 -10.81 -8.71
CA MET A 19 8.82 -11.50 -9.77
C MET A 19 7.46 -10.85 -10.08
N TYR A 20 7.00 -9.94 -9.22
CA TYR A 20 5.73 -9.23 -9.38
C TYR A 20 5.94 -7.96 -10.20
N ASN A 21 5.25 -7.83 -11.34
CA ASN A 21 5.20 -6.63 -12.18
C ASN A 21 3.96 -5.76 -11.88
N GLU A 22 3.56 -5.72 -10.61
CA GLU A 22 2.36 -5.03 -10.18
C GLU A 22 2.72 -3.61 -9.69
N PRO A 23 2.11 -2.54 -10.27
CA PRO A 23 2.33 -1.16 -9.85
C PRO A 23 2.23 -0.93 -8.34
N GLN A 24 1.30 -1.63 -7.68
CA GLN A 24 1.04 -1.55 -6.24
C GLN A 24 2.25 -2.03 -5.42
N VAL A 25 2.85 -3.15 -5.83
CA VAL A 25 4.01 -3.74 -5.15
C VAL A 25 5.21 -2.81 -5.29
N ALA A 26 5.47 -2.31 -6.50
CA ALA A 26 6.53 -1.36 -6.76
C ALA A 26 6.37 -0.08 -5.94
N MET A 27 5.18 0.51 -5.94
CA MET A 27 4.87 1.70 -5.14
C MET A 27 5.09 1.48 -3.64
N THR A 28 4.67 0.32 -3.12
CA THR A 28 4.87 -0.02 -1.70
C THR A 28 6.33 -0.08 -1.32
N VAL A 29 7.14 -0.68 -2.19
CA VAL A 29 8.57 -0.83 -1.98
C VAL A 29 9.29 0.52 -2.07
N LEU A 30 8.98 1.32 -3.09
CA LEU A 30 9.56 2.66 -3.27
C LEU A 30 9.20 3.58 -2.11
N ASN A 31 7.93 3.61 -1.69
CA ASN A 31 7.49 4.39 -0.52
C ASN A 31 8.10 3.91 0.80
N SER A 32 8.57 2.66 0.86
CA SER A 32 9.30 2.12 2.01
C SER A 32 10.76 2.58 2.08
N GLY A 33 11.23 3.37 1.10
CA GLY A 33 12.58 3.93 1.07
C GLY A 33 13.55 3.24 0.11
N ALA A 34 13.07 2.37 -0.79
CA ALA A 34 13.90 1.84 -1.86
C ALA A 34 14.19 2.91 -2.92
N GLN A 35 15.40 2.90 -3.46
CA GLN A 35 15.84 3.78 -4.54
C GLN A 35 15.49 3.20 -5.91
N GLY A 36 15.25 1.89 -6.00
CA GLY A 36 14.69 1.34 -7.23
C GLY A 36 13.93 0.05 -7.11
N PHE A 37 13.20 -0.27 -8.18
CA PHE A 37 12.44 -1.49 -8.36
C PHE A 37 12.63 -2.02 -9.78
N ILE A 38 12.91 -3.31 -9.91
CA ILE A 38 13.06 -3.99 -11.19
C ILE A 38 12.41 -5.38 -11.11
N THR A 39 11.83 -5.82 -12.22
CA THR A 39 11.20 -7.13 -12.34
C THR A 39 12.20 -8.19 -12.80
N LYS A 40 12.01 -9.45 -12.38
CA LYS A 40 12.93 -10.57 -12.67
C LYS A 40 12.92 -11.06 -14.11
N ASP A 41 11.95 -10.62 -14.91
CA ASP A 41 11.81 -10.90 -16.34
C ASP A 41 12.66 -9.98 -17.23
N GLN A 42 13.33 -8.98 -16.65
CA GLN A 42 14.17 -8.04 -17.38
C GLN A 42 15.49 -8.66 -17.84
N ASP A 43 15.98 -8.17 -18.97
CA ASP A 43 17.29 -8.55 -19.51
C ASP A 43 18.42 -8.27 -18.48
N PRO A 44 19.45 -9.13 -18.38
CA PRO A 44 20.57 -8.93 -17.46
C PRO A 44 21.26 -7.57 -17.61
N GLN A 45 21.33 -6.99 -18.81
CA GLN A 45 21.90 -5.66 -19.01
C GLN A 45 21.06 -4.56 -18.36
N THR A 46 19.73 -4.71 -18.38
CA THR A 46 18.80 -3.80 -17.70
C THR A 46 19.03 -3.82 -16.19
N LEU A 47 19.25 -5.01 -15.61
CA LEU A 47 19.58 -5.15 -14.20
C LEU A 47 20.92 -4.48 -13.85
N LEU A 48 21.96 -4.69 -14.67
CA LEU A 48 23.26 -4.06 -14.46
C LEU A 48 23.16 -2.53 -14.51
N ASN A 49 22.42 -1.99 -15.47
CA ASN A 49 22.16 -0.56 -15.58
C ASN A 49 21.41 -0.03 -14.34
N ALA A 50 20.36 -0.74 -13.90
CA ALA A 50 19.60 -0.39 -12.70
C ALA A 50 20.50 -0.34 -11.45
N ILE A 51 21.37 -1.34 -11.27
CA ILE A 51 22.34 -1.38 -10.17
C ILE A 51 23.27 -0.16 -10.24
N HIS A 52 23.81 0.13 -11.43
CA HIS A 52 24.73 1.25 -11.61
C HIS A 52 24.07 2.59 -11.24
N ARG A 53 22.84 2.84 -11.74
CA ARG A 53 22.08 4.06 -11.42
C ARG A 53 21.77 4.18 -9.93
N VAL A 54 21.29 3.10 -9.31
CA VAL A 54 20.96 3.08 -7.87
C VAL A 54 22.20 3.27 -7.00
N SER A 55 23.36 2.74 -7.42
CA SER A 55 24.64 2.96 -6.72
C SER A 55 25.10 4.42 -6.74
N GLN A 56 24.67 5.20 -7.73
CA GLN A 56 24.89 6.64 -7.84
C GLN A 56 23.78 7.47 -7.17
N HIS A 57 22.97 6.85 -6.30
CA HIS A 57 21.81 7.44 -5.62
C HIS A 57 20.72 7.95 -6.57
N GLN A 58 20.72 7.51 -7.83
CA GLN A 58 19.64 7.80 -8.76
C GLN A 58 18.50 6.82 -8.56
N ARG A 59 17.27 7.29 -8.82
CA ARG A 59 16.10 6.41 -8.79
C ARG A 59 16.01 5.60 -10.07
N TYR A 60 15.61 4.33 -9.94
CA TYR A 60 15.35 3.45 -11.06
C TYR A 60 14.01 2.73 -10.90
N ILE A 61 13.18 2.80 -11.92
CA ILE A 61 12.01 1.94 -12.07
C ILE A 61 11.92 1.57 -13.55
N ASP A 62 11.46 0.35 -13.81
CA ASP A 62 11.15 -0.07 -15.17
C ASP A 62 10.19 0.92 -15.87
N PRO A 63 10.46 1.36 -17.11
CA PRO A 63 9.62 2.35 -17.80
C PRO A 63 8.17 1.91 -17.97
N SER A 64 7.91 0.64 -18.29
CA SER A 64 6.54 0.14 -18.49
C SER A 64 5.76 0.13 -17.19
N LEU A 65 6.45 -0.19 -16.08
CA LEU A 65 5.87 -0.12 -14.74
C LEU A 65 5.65 1.32 -14.27
N ALA A 66 6.56 2.23 -14.61
CA ALA A 66 6.41 3.66 -14.34
C ALA A 66 5.20 4.24 -15.09
N GLU A 67 5.04 3.86 -16.36
CA GLU A 67 3.89 4.21 -17.18
C GLU A 67 2.60 3.67 -16.55
N ALA A 68 2.57 2.38 -16.19
CA ALA A 68 1.43 1.78 -15.50
C ALA A 68 1.09 2.49 -14.19
N ILE A 69 2.08 2.96 -13.41
CA ILE A 69 1.83 3.76 -12.20
C ILE A 69 1.21 5.11 -12.55
N ILE A 70 1.78 5.84 -13.52
CA ILE A 70 1.36 7.18 -13.91
C ILE A 70 -0.06 7.17 -14.49
N PHE A 71 -0.36 6.19 -15.34
CA PHE A 71 -1.63 6.07 -16.05
C PHE A 71 -2.62 5.13 -15.37
N SER A 72 -2.26 4.52 -14.24
CA SER A 72 -3.24 3.82 -13.42
C SER A 72 -4.25 4.82 -12.86
N ASN A 73 -5.50 4.69 -13.29
CA ASN A 73 -6.64 5.30 -12.63
C ASN A 73 -6.59 4.96 -11.13
N GLY A 74 -7.10 5.82 -10.24
CA GLY A 74 -6.84 5.85 -8.79
C GLY A 74 -6.93 4.54 -7.98
N ASP A 75 -7.37 3.44 -8.56
CA ASP A 75 -7.30 2.05 -8.08
C ASP A 75 -5.97 1.63 -7.44
N THR A 76 -4.83 1.94 -8.07
CA THR A 76 -3.51 1.57 -7.50
C THR A 76 -3.27 2.27 -6.16
N SER A 77 -3.72 3.52 -6.04
CA SER A 77 -3.57 4.31 -4.81
C SER A 77 -4.50 3.81 -3.70
N GLU A 78 -5.74 3.43 -4.05
CA GLU A 78 -6.72 2.88 -3.11
C GLU A 78 -6.25 1.53 -2.56
N GLN A 79 -5.76 0.64 -3.44
CA GLN A 79 -5.21 -0.65 -3.05
C GLN A 79 -3.95 -0.49 -2.18
N TYR A 80 -3.08 0.48 -2.50
CA TYR A 80 -1.93 0.78 -1.65
C TYR A 80 -2.35 1.24 -0.26
N ARG A 81 -3.27 2.21 -0.16
CA ARG A 81 -3.79 2.68 1.13
C ARG A 81 -4.41 1.53 1.93
N TYR A 82 -5.18 0.66 1.27
CA TYR A 82 -5.75 -0.53 1.88
C TYR A 82 -4.69 -1.51 2.41
N ALA A 83 -3.57 -1.68 1.69
CA ALA A 83 -2.45 -2.50 2.13
C ALA A 83 -1.79 -1.96 3.41
N THR A 84 -1.83 -0.65 3.67
CA THR A 84 -1.29 -0.03 4.90
C THR A 84 -2.16 -0.23 6.14
N LEU A 85 -3.40 -0.69 5.98
CA LEU A 85 -4.29 -0.97 7.11
C LEU A 85 -3.79 -2.17 7.92
N SER A 86 -3.84 -2.05 9.23
CA SER A 86 -3.67 -3.18 10.15
C SER A 86 -4.82 -4.18 9.99
N GLN A 87 -4.60 -5.42 10.43
CA GLN A 87 -5.65 -6.45 10.36
C GLN A 87 -6.93 -6.04 11.08
N ARG A 88 -6.80 -5.32 12.21
CA ARG A 88 -7.95 -4.81 12.96
C ARG A 88 -8.72 -3.74 12.20
N GLU A 89 -8.01 -2.82 11.52
CA GLU A 89 -8.63 -1.80 10.68
C GLU A 89 -9.33 -2.42 9.47
N LYS A 90 -8.75 -3.45 8.85
CA LYS A 90 -9.38 -4.20 7.75
C LYS A 90 -10.65 -4.92 8.17
N GLN A 91 -10.65 -5.57 9.33
CA GLN A 91 -11.85 -6.19 9.90
C GLN A 91 -12.96 -5.16 10.12
N ILE A 92 -12.63 -4.05 10.78
CA ILE A 92 -13.60 -2.98 11.07
C ILE A 92 -14.13 -2.37 9.76
N LEU A 93 -13.28 -2.18 8.74
CA LEU A 93 -13.70 -1.69 7.42
C LEU A 93 -14.75 -2.62 6.80
N SER A 94 -14.50 -3.93 6.76
CA SER A 94 -15.43 -4.92 6.18
C SER A 94 -16.78 -4.94 6.89
N MET A 95 -16.79 -4.89 8.23
CA MET A 95 -18.03 -4.83 9.01
C MET A 95 -18.80 -3.52 8.76
N LEU A 96 -18.10 -2.38 8.70
CA LEU A 96 -18.71 -1.09 8.38
C LEU A 96 -19.30 -1.08 6.96
N THR A 97 -18.63 -1.70 5.98
CA THR A 97 -19.13 -1.77 4.60
C THR A 97 -20.34 -2.69 4.45
N ARG A 98 -20.54 -3.62 5.39
CA ARG A 98 -21.75 -4.46 5.52
C ARG A 98 -22.93 -3.75 6.17
N GLY A 99 -22.70 -2.57 6.76
CA GLY A 99 -23.73 -1.81 7.48
C GLY A 99 -23.76 -2.06 8.98
N ASP A 100 -22.78 -2.75 9.56
CA ASP A 100 -22.73 -2.98 11.00
C ASP A 100 -22.52 -1.65 11.75
N SER A 101 -23.29 -1.46 12.83
CA SER A 101 -23.13 -0.31 13.72
C SER A 101 -21.87 -0.43 14.58
N ILE A 102 -21.35 0.70 15.08
CA ILE A 102 -20.20 0.71 16.01
C ILE A 102 -20.45 -0.20 17.21
N ASN A 103 -21.68 -0.24 17.72
CA ASN A 103 -22.06 -1.09 18.85
C ASN A 103 -21.98 -2.58 18.48
N ALA A 104 -22.52 -2.97 17.32
CA ALA A 104 -22.48 -4.35 16.85
C ALA A 104 -21.03 -4.82 16.60
N ILE A 105 -20.19 -3.95 16.03
CA ILE A 105 -18.76 -4.22 15.84
C ILE A 105 -18.05 -4.38 17.19
N ALA A 106 -18.33 -3.51 18.15
CA ALA A 106 -17.74 -3.58 19.49
C ALA A 106 -18.07 -4.90 20.20
N GLU A 107 -19.33 -5.34 20.11
CA GLU A 107 -19.80 -6.60 20.66
C GLU A 107 -19.14 -7.81 19.96
N ALA A 108 -19.19 -7.86 18.63
CA ALA A 108 -18.60 -8.94 17.84
C ALA A 108 -17.09 -9.08 18.05
N LEU A 109 -16.38 -7.95 18.19
CA LEU A 109 -14.93 -7.90 18.35
C LEU A 109 -14.48 -7.89 19.82
N LYS A 110 -15.43 -7.97 20.77
CA LYS A 110 -15.23 -7.93 22.23
C LYS A 110 -14.33 -6.77 22.70
N ILE A 111 -14.60 -5.57 22.20
CA ILE A 111 -13.86 -4.34 22.53
C ILE A 111 -14.84 -3.19 22.81
N SER A 112 -14.35 -2.08 23.36
CA SER A 112 -15.20 -0.92 23.64
C SER A 112 -15.57 -0.16 22.35
N ASN A 113 -16.73 0.51 22.35
CA ASN A 113 -17.13 1.45 21.30
C ASN A 113 -16.06 2.51 21.03
N LYS A 114 -15.40 3.01 22.09
CA LYS A 114 -14.30 3.98 21.99
C LYS A 114 -13.12 3.41 21.21
N THR A 115 -12.79 2.15 21.42
CA THR A 115 -11.73 1.43 20.69
C THR A 115 -12.08 1.30 19.21
N VAL A 116 -13.32 0.91 18.88
CA VAL A 116 -13.81 0.85 17.48
C VAL A 116 -13.72 2.21 16.82
N SER A 117 -14.22 3.28 17.48
CA SER A 117 -14.14 4.65 16.95
C SER A 117 -12.70 5.11 16.70
N THR A 118 -11.77 4.74 17.57
CA THR A 118 -10.34 5.07 17.41
C THR A 118 -9.73 4.38 16.18
N HIS A 119 -10.05 3.09 15.97
CA HIS A 119 -9.61 2.39 14.77
C HIS A 119 -10.27 2.94 13.50
N LYS A 120 -11.57 3.26 13.54
CA LYS A 120 -12.29 3.89 12.43
C LYS A 120 -11.63 5.20 12.01
N ALA A 121 -11.30 6.08 12.97
CA ALA A 121 -10.66 7.36 12.68
C ALA A 121 -9.31 7.18 11.97
N ARG A 122 -8.43 6.31 12.49
CA ARG A 122 -7.13 6.00 11.87
C ARG A 122 -7.26 5.36 10.49
N MET A 123 -8.23 4.48 10.32
CA MET A 123 -8.53 3.84 9.06
C MET A 123 -8.99 4.86 8.01
N VAL A 124 -9.92 5.76 8.37
CA VAL A 124 -10.40 6.84 7.48
C VAL A 124 -9.25 7.74 7.05
N GLU A 125 -8.37 8.11 7.98
CA GLU A 125 -7.18 8.91 7.70
C GLU A 125 -6.23 8.22 6.71
N LYS A 126 -5.92 6.94 6.95
CA LYS A 126 -5.05 6.13 6.07
C LYS A 126 -5.65 5.90 4.68
N MET A 127 -6.95 5.65 4.61
CA MET A 127 -7.68 5.46 3.35
C MET A 127 -7.97 6.77 2.62
N GLN A 128 -7.85 7.90 3.31
CA GLN A 128 -8.20 9.23 2.83
C GLN A 128 -9.67 9.33 2.38
N PHE A 129 -10.57 8.62 3.07
CA PHE A 129 -12.00 8.71 2.76
C PHE A 129 -12.54 10.08 3.16
N SER A 130 -13.10 10.80 2.20
CA SER A 130 -13.76 12.09 2.39
C SER A 130 -15.15 11.95 3.02
N SER A 131 -15.79 10.77 2.91
CA SER A 131 -17.13 10.53 3.42
C SER A 131 -17.39 9.05 3.71
N ASN A 132 -18.40 8.77 4.55
CA ASN A 132 -18.91 7.40 4.73
C ASN A 132 -19.37 6.80 3.39
N ALA A 133 -19.97 7.60 2.50
CA ALA A 133 -20.41 7.11 1.18
C ALA A 133 -19.23 6.61 0.33
N GLU A 134 -18.07 7.26 0.41
CA GLU A 134 -16.84 6.81 -0.27
C GLU A 134 -16.32 5.50 0.32
N MET A 135 -16.34 5.35 1.65
CA MET A 135 -15.99 4.11 2.33
C MET A 135 -16.89 2.95 1.88
N ILE A 136 -18.21 3.17 1.78
CA ILE A 136 -19.15 2.15 1.31
C ILE A 136 -18.89 1.81 -0.16
N ARG A 137 -18.68 2.81 -1.04
CA ARG A 137 -18.32 2.58 -2.44
C ARG A 137 -17.06 1.73 -2.58
N PHE A 138 -16.04 2.03 -1.77
CA PHE A 138 -14.81 1.24 -1.71
C PHE A 138 -15.10 -0.22 -1.31
N GLY A 139 -15.94 -0.43 -0.29
CA GLY A 139 -16.38 -1.76 0.13
C GLY A 139 -17.04 -2.57 -0.98
N ILE A 140 -17.97 -1.96 -1.71
CA ILE A 140 -18.67 -2.58 -2.84
C ILE A 140 -17.68 -2.91 -3.96
N LYS A 141 -16.82 -1.95 -4.32
CA LYS A 141 -15.83 -2.10 -5.40
C LYS A 141 -14.86 -3.25 -5.16
N HIS A 142 -14.48 -3.49 -3.90
CA HIS A 142 -13.52 -4.52 -3.52
C HIS A 142 -14.16 -5.78 -2.90
N ASN A 143 -15.48 -5.96 -3.02
CA ASN A 143 -16.22 -7.11 -2.46
C ASN A 143 -15.92 -7.36 -0.97
N LEU A 144 -15.88 -6.29 -0.17
CA LEU A 144 -15.70 -6.35 1.28
C LEU A 144 -17.01 -6.50 2.06
N SER A 145 -18.13 -6.45 1.33
CA SER A 145 -19.50 -6.68 1.79
C SER A 145 -19.77 -8.14 2.18
#